data_AF-A0AA86I5J9-F1
#
_entry.id   AF-A0AA86I5J9-F1
#
_cell.length_a   1.000
_cell.length_b   1.000
_cell.length_c   1.000
_cell.angle_alpha   90.00
_cell.angle_beta   90.00
_cell.angle_gamma   90.00
#
_symmetry.space_group_name_H-M   'P 1'
#
loop_
_entity.id
_entity.type
_entity.pdbx_description
1 polymer ?
#
loop_
_entity_poly.entity_id
_entity_poly.type
_entity_poly.pdbx_seq_one_letter_code
_entity_poly.pdbx_strand_id
1 'polypeptide(L)'
;MSYERYWGNIHEQSDKLQKLLSSYWHQYSDFGNWQFWVVLASLVLPLVLLYFSVDRTRIFEVFFFGYTVHMLWAYIDIALGRSGHLTHTFFLTPLLPNATNITASILPVGFLLLYQYCTNHQKNFYLYTILLSAVFSFGLAPLEHHFKFIDSGKGMSLFYIFLIDIGITLVAYWVTRLLVKAKAAAYRKVEKER
;
A
#
# COMPACT_ATOMS: atom_id res chain seq x y z
N MET A 1 6.11 -7.22 -36.50
CA MET A 1 5.05 -6.19 -36.47
C MET A 1 5.71 -4.83 -36.41
N SER A 2 5.17 -3.80 -37.07
CA SER A 2 5.67 -2.42 -36.92
C SER A 2 5.32 -1.86 -35.54
N TYR A 3 6.02 -0.79 -35.13
CA TYR A 3 5.77 -0.09 -33.88
C TYR A 3 4.30 0.36 -33.74
N GLU A 4 3.75 0.96 -34.79
CA GLU A 4 2.37 1.45 -34.85
C GLU A 4 1.36 0.31 -34.73
N ARG A 5 1.66 -0.83 -35.35
CA ARG A 5 0.80 -2.01 -35.26
C ARG A 5 0.83 -2.65 -33.86
N TYR A 6 1.95 -2.61 -33.16
CA TYR A 6 2.01 -3.01 -31.75
C TYR A 6 1.12 -2.14 -30.89
N TRP A 7 1.28 -0.81 -30.97
CA TRP A 7 0.50 0.11 -30.17
C TRP A 7 -0.99 0.10 -30.53
N GLY A 8 -1.34 -0.06 -31.80
CA GLY A 8 -2.73 -0.26 -32.23
C GLY A 8 -3.37 -1.48 -31.56
N ASN A 9 -2.68 -2.63 -31.59
CA ASN A 9 -3.16 -3.84 -30.91
C ASN A 9 -3.26 -3.67 -29.39
N ILE A 10 -2.29 -3.00 -28.76
CA ILE A 10 -2.31 -2.73 -27.32
C ILE A 10 -3.53 -1.89 -26.95
N HIS A 11 -3.79 -0.79 -27.65
CA HIS A 11 -4.95 0.05 -27.39
C HIS A 11 -6.27 -0.71 -27.56
N GLU A 12 -6.40 -1.52 -28.61
CA GLU A 12 -7.61 -2.32 -28.82
C GLU A 12 -7.86 -3.31 -27.67
N GLN A 13 -6.80 -3.98 -27.18
CA GLN A 13 -6.91 -4.90 -26.04
C GLN A 13 -7.18 -4.16 -24.74
N SER A 14 -6.56 -3.00 -24.53
CA SER A 14 -6.83 -2.14 -23.37
C SER A 14 -8.28 -1.66 -23.33
N ASP A 15 -8.86 -1.26 -24.46
CA ASP A 15 -10.26 -0.84 -24.55
C ASP A 15 -11.22 -2.00 -24.23
N LYS A 16 -10.93 -3.20 -24.75
CA LYS A 16 -11.69 -4.42 -24.43
C LYS A 16 -11.62 -4.75 -22.94
N LEU A 17 -10.43 -4.68 -22.36
CA LEU A 17 -10.21 -4.92 -20.94
C LEU A 17 -10.96 -3.89 -20.07
N GLN A 18 -10.89 -2.60 -20.41
CA GLN A 18 -11.57 -1.55 -19.65
C GLN A 18 -13.09 -1.75 -19.67
N LYS A 19 -13.68 -2.10 -20.83
CA LYS A 19 -15.10 -2.43 -20.92
C LYS A 19 -15.47 -3.63 -20.04
N LEU A 20 -14.63 -4.67 -20.04
CA LEU A 20 -14.85 -5.85 -19.20
C LEU A 20 -14.76 -5.51 -17.71
N LEU A 21 -13.75 -4.77 -17.28
CA LEU A 21 -13.59 -4.32 -15.90
C LEU A 21 -14.74 -3.42 -15.46
N SER A 22 -15.22 -2.52 -16.32
CA SER A 22 -16.38 -1.68 -16.03
C SER A 22 -17.65 -2.51 -15.86
N SER A 23 -17.88 -3.49 -16.75
CA SER A 23 -19.02 -4.41 -16.64
C SER A 23 -18.95 -5.27 -15.38
N TYR A 24 -17.76 -5.80 -15.07
CA TYR A 24 -17.51 -6.57 -13.85
C TYR A 24 -17.78 -5.72 -12.61
N TRP A 25 -17.28 -4.48 -12.59
CA TRP A 25 -17.48 -3.57 -11.47
C TRP A 25 -18.96 -3.30 -11.23
N HIS A 26 -19.72 -2.97 -12.28
CA HIS A 26 -21.17 -2.76 -12.17
C HIS A 26 -21.91 -3.99 -11.65
N GLN A 27 -21.46 -5.19 -11.97
CA GLN A 27 -22.14 -6.43 -11.58
C GLN A 27 -21.77 -6.89 -10.15
N TYR A 28 -20.52 -6.68 -9.73
CA TYR A 28 -19.97 -7.34 -8.52
C TYR A 28 -19.31 -6.39 -7.51
N SER A 29 -18.94 -5.18 -7.90
CA SER A 29 -18.16 -4.24 -7.06
C SER A 29 -18.82 -2.87 -6.90
N ASP A 30 -20.03 -2.68 -7.38
CA ASP A 30 -20.73 -1.40 -7.31
C ASP A 30 -21.35 -1.15 -5.92
N PHE A 31 -21.98 0.01 -5.75
CA PHE A 31 -22.59 0.44 -4.49
C PHE A 31 -23.71 -0.50 -3.98
N GLY A 32 -24.28 -1.34 -4.85
CA GLY A 32 -25.29 -2.34 -4.50
C GLY A 32 -24.73 -3.59 -3.83
N ASN A 33 -23.40 -3.78 -3.89
CA ASN A 33 -22.71 -4.94 -3.34
C ASN A 33 -22.05 -4.59 -1.99
N TRP A 34 -22.13 -5.50 -1.00
CA TRP A 34 -21.54 -5.28 0.32
C TRP A 34 -20.00 -5.16 0.26
N GLN A 35 -19.38 -5.79 -0.74
CA GLN A 35 -17.94 -5.75 -0.98
C GLN A 35 -17.45 -4.33 -1.24
N PHE A 36 -18.24 -3.50 -1.94
CA PHE A 36 -17.91 -2.10 -2.15
C PHE A 36 -17.75 -1.35 -0.83
N TRP A 37 -18.68 -1.56 0.11
CA TRP A 37 -18.66 -0.91 1.41
C TRP A 37 -17.49 -1.38 2.27
N VAL A 38 -17.09 -2.65 2.15
CA VAL A 38 -15.87 -3.16 2.80
C VAL A 38 -14.62 -2.49 2.23
N VAL A 39 -14.47 -2.42 0.91
CA VAL A 39 -13.34 -1.74 0.24
C VAL A 39 -13.31 -0.26 0.60
N LEU A 40 -14.46 0.40 0.62
CA LEU A 40 -14.58 1.81 0.99
C LEU A 40 -14.23 2.03 2.47
N ALA A 41 -14.76 1.21 3.37
CA ALA A 41 -14.44 1.28 4.79
C ALA A 41 -12.96 1.02 5.04
N SER A 42 -12.36 0.07 4.32
CA SER A 42 -10.94 -0.23 4.44
C SER A 42 -10.04 0.89 3.90
N LEU A 43 -10.53 1.71 2.97
CA LEU A 43 -9.87 2.96 2.58
C LEU A 43 -10.06 4.06 3.64
N VAL A 44 -11.29 4.30 4.10
CA VAL A 44 -11.64 5.49 4.90
C VAL A 44 -11.30 5.33 6.38
N LEU A 45 -11.62 4.19 7.01
CA LEU A 45 -11.47 4.00 8.45
C LEU A 45 -10.03 4.16 8.95
N PRO A 46 -8.98 3.61 8.29
CA PRO A 46 -7.62 3.82 8.75
C PRO A 46 -7.18 5.29 8.61
N LEU A 47 -7.66 6.02 7.60
CA LEU A 47 -7.35 7.44 7.46
C LEU A 47 -8.02 8.29 8.56
N VAL A 48 -9.26 7.95 8.92
CA VAL A 48 -9.96 8.58 10.06
C VAL A 48 -9.21 8.28 11.36
N LEU A 49 -8.80 7.03 11.60
CA LEU A 49 -7.97 6.64 12.74
C LEU A 49 -6.68 7.46 12.77
N LEU A 50 -5.99 7.59 11.63
CA LEU A 50 -4.74 8.32 11.51
C LEU A 50 -4.91 9.80 11.88
N TYR A 51 -5.99 10.45 11.44
CA TYR A 51 -6.27 11.85 11.77
C TYR A 51 -6.28 12.13 13.28
N PHE A 52 -6.81 11.20 14.07
CA PHE A 52 -6.87 11.31 15.53
C PHE A 52 -5.60 10.84 16.26
N SER A 53 -4.84 9.92 15.67
CA SER A 53 -3.74 9.23 16.35
C SER A 53 -2.34 9.68 15.93
N VAL A 54 -2.19 10.43 14.84
CA VAL A 54 -0.88 10.84 14.32
C VAL A 54 -0.14 11.79 15.28
N ASP A 55 1.16 11.57 15.45
CA ASP A 55 2.05 12.46 16.20
C ASP A 55 2.28 13.77 15.43
N ARG A 56 1.52 14.80 15.81
CA ARG A 56 1.55 16.13 15.16
C ARG A 56 2.87 16.88 15.35
N THR A 57 3.70 16.50 16.33
CA THR A 57 4.98 17.18 16.58
C THR A 57 6.04 16.82 15.53
N ARG A 58 5.92 15.63 14.93
CA ARG A 58 6.82 15.09 13.90
C ARG A 58 6.08 14.78 12.60
N ILE A 59 5.02 15.54 12.33
CA ILE A 59 4.06 15.24 11.27
C ILE A 59 4.73 14.98 9.91
N PHE A 60 5.69 15.81 9.50
CA PHE A 60 6.38 15.63 8.22
C PHE A 60 7.22 14.35 8.16
N GLU A 61 7.90 13.98 9.25
CA GLU A 61 8.68 12.74 9.31
C GLU A 61 7.78 11.51 9.22
N VAL A 62 6.70 11.52 10.01
CA VAL A 62 5.75 10.41 10.12
C VAL A 62 4.96 10.22 8.82
N PHE A 63 4.47 11.30 8.21
CA PHE A 63 3.80 11.24 6.91
C PHE A 63 4.77 10.92 5.77
N PHE A 64 6.03 11.38 5.82
CA PHE A 64 7.02 10.97 4.83
C PHE A 64 7.26 9.46 4.86
N PHE A 65 7.33 8.87 6.05
CA PHE A 65 7.42 7.42 6.22
C PHE A 65 6.19 6.72 5.62
N GLY A 66 4.97 7.12 6.01
CA GLY A 66 3.74 6.50 5.50
C GLY A 66 3.57 6.66 4.00
N TYR A 67 3.90 7.83 3.45
CA TYR A 67 3.92 8.08 2.01
C TYR A 67 4.93 7.18 1.28
N THR A 68 6.11 6.97 1.86
CA THR A 68 7.11 6.06 1.28
C THR A 68 6.59 4.62 1.25
N VAL A 69 5.94 4.16 2.32
CA VAL A 69 5.25 2.86 2.33
C VAL A 69 4.18 2.79 1.25
N HIS A 70 3.29 3.79 1.17
CA HIS A 70 2.24 3.87 0.15
C HIS A 70 2.79 3.74 -1.27
N MET A 71 3.79 4.56 -1.60
CA MET A 71 4.36 4.60 -2.94
C MET A 71 5.02 3.28 -3.32
N LEU A 72 5.81 2.69 -2.42
CA LEU A 72 6.45 1.40 -2.67
C LEU A 72 5.44 0.26 -2.82
N TRP A 73 4.42 0.21 -1.95
CA TRP A 73 3.38 -0.81 -2.06
C TRP A 73 2.54 -0.63 -3.32
N ALA A 74 2.15 0.59 -3.68
CA ALA A 74 1.39 0.85 -4.91
C ALA A 74 2.14 0.33 -6.16
N TYR A 75 3.45 0.55 -6.27
CA TYR A 75 4.22 0.04 -7.40
C TYR A 75 4.39 -1.49 -7.38
N ILE A 76 4.62 -2.08 -6.21
CA ILE A 76 4.73 -3.52 -6.09
C ILE A 76 3.39 -4.20 -6.42
N ASP A 77 2.27 -3.69 -5.91
CA ASP A 77 0.94 -4.23 -6.23
C ASP A 77 0.63 -4.15 -7.72
N ILE A 78 0.90 -3.02 -8.37
CA ILE A 78 0.75 -2.88 -9.82
C ILE A 78 1.58 -3.92 -10.57
N ALA A 79 2.82 -4.17 -10.14
CA ALA A 79 3.68 -5.18 -10.74
C ALA A 79 3.15 -6.61 -10.53
N LEU A 80 2.68 -6.92 -9.32
CA LEU A 80 2.10 -8.23 -8.98
C LEU A 80 0.79 -8.49 -9.74
N GLY A 81 -0.09 -7.50 -9.84
CA GLY A 81 -1.34 -7.58 -10.59
C GLY A 81 -1.10 -7.76 -12.09
N ARG A 82 -0.22 -6.95 -12.70
CA ARG A 82 0.12 -7.08 -14.13
C ARG A 82 0.76 -8.42 -14.46
N SER A 83 1.53 -8.98 -13.54
CA SER A 83 2.16 -10.28 -13.72
C SER A 83 1.26 -11.45 -13.31
N GLY A 84 0.08 -11.21 -12.74
CA GLY A 84 -0.88 -12.24 -12.33
C GLY A 84 -0.46 -13.04 -11.08
N HIS A 85 0.37 -12.45 -10.21
CA HIS A 85 0.76 -13.08 -8.93
C HIS A 85 -0.22 -12.73 -7.81
N LEU A 86 -0.71 -11.50 -7.78
CA LEU A 86 -1.71 -11.04 -6.80
C LEU A 86 -2.73 -10.16 -7.49
N THR A 87 -4.00 -10.54 -7.43
CA THR A 87 -5.08 -9.80 -8.09
C THR A 87 -6.12 -9.39 -7.05
N HIS A 88 -6.36 -8.09 -6.93
CA HIS A 88 -7.50 -7.57 -6.17
C HIS A 88 -8.75 -7.57 -7.04
N THR A 89 -9.76 -8.33 -6.61
CA THR A 89 -10.96 -8.64 -7.41
C THR A 89 -12.07 -7.62 -7.19
N PHE A 90 -12.20 -7.05 -5.98
CA PHE A 90 -13.13 -5.97 -5.67
C PHE A 90 -12.36 -4.65 -5.51
N PHE A 91 -12.87 -3.60 -6.13
CA PHE A 91 -12.20 -2.30 -6.21
C PHE A 91 -13.21 -1.15 -6.27
N LEU A 92 -12.80 0.04 -5.82
CA LEU A 92 -13.69 1.21 -5.71
C LEU A 92 -14.19 1.73 -7.05
N THR A 93 -13.32 1.71 -8.06
CA THR A 93 -13.62 2.20 -9.39
C THR A 93 -12.66 1.55 -10.40
N PRO A 94 -13.11 1.25 -11.64
CA PRO A 94 -12.23 0.75 -12.70
C PRO A 94 -11.11 1.71 -13.13
N LEU A 95 -11.15 2.97 -12.69
CA LEU A 95 -10.22 4.02 -13.09
C LEU A 95 -8.93 4.07 -12.24
N LEU A 96 -8.97 3.53 -11.03
CA LEU A 96 -7.85 3.53 -10.10
C LEU A 96 -7.24 2.12 -10.00
N PRO A 97 -6.00 1.98 -9.50
CA PRO A 97 -5.45 0.66 -9.17
C PRO A 97 -6.37 -0.11 -8.23
N ASN A 98 -6.58 -1.41 -8.51
CA ASN A 98 -7.57 -2.21 -7.79
C ASN A 98 -7.32 -2.22 -6.28
N ALA A 99 -6.06 -2.28 -5.84
CA ALA A 99 -5.67 -2.34 -4.43
C ALA A 99 -5.55 -0.96 -3.73
N THR A 100 -6.16 0.10 -4.27
CA THR A 100 -6.00 1.47 -3.73
C THR A 100 -6.39 1.55 -2.25
N ASN A 101 -7.45 0.85 -1.84
CA ASN A 101 -7.90 0.78 -0.44
C ASN A 101 -6.84 0.21 0.52
N ILE A 102 -6.07 -0.78 0.08
CA ILE A 102 -5.03 -1.43 0.88
C ILE A 102 -3.73 -0.62 0.85
N THR A 103 -3.28 -0.28 -0.36
CA THR A 103 -1.97 0.35 -0.61
C THR A 103 -1.93 1.84 -0.26
N ALA A 104 -3.07 2.54 -0.23
CA ALA A 104 -3.15 3.95 0.14
C ALA A 104 -3.64 4.20 1.57
N SER A 105 -4.11 3.16 2.27
CA SER A 105 -4.68 3.33 3.61
C SER A 105 -4.22 2.25 4.59
N ILE A 106 -4.70 1.01 4.50
CA ILE A 106 -4.42 -0.01 5.53
C ILE A 106 -2.92 -0.17 5.80
N LEU A 107 -2.13 -0.41 4.75
CA LEU A 107 -0.71 -0.70 4.93
C LEU A 107 0.08 0.56 5.33
N PRO A 108 -0.04 1.71 4.63
CA PRO A 108 0.62 2.94 5.04
C PRO A 108 0.27 3.38 6.46
N VAL A 109 -1.01 3.37 6.83
CA VAL A 109 -1.47 3.78 8.16
C VAL A 109 -0.94 2.82 9.22
N GLY A 110 -1.07 1.51 9.01
CA GLY A 110 -0.60 0.52 9.97
C GLY A 110 0.89 0.66 10.26
N PHE A 111 1.72 0.70 9.22
CA PHE A 111 3.17 0.86 9.40
C PHE A 111 3.54 2.26 9.91
N LEU A 112 2.84 3.31 9.52
CA LEU A 112 3.06 4.66 10.03
C LEU A 112 2.81 4.71 11.54
N LEU A 113 1.69 4.16 12.02
CA LEU A 113 1.37 4.11 13.44
C LEU A 113 2.40 3.29 14.22
N LEU A 114 2.87 2.18 13.63
CA LEU A 114 3.96 1.39 14.18
C LEU A 114 5.28 2.17 14.26
N TYR A 115 5.62 2.92 13.21
CA TYR A 115 6.81 3.76 13.16
C TYR A 115 6.81 4.83 14.25
N GLN A 116 5.72 5.61 14.36
CA GLN A 116 5.65 6.64 15.38
C GLN A 116 5.66 6.04 16.80
N TYR A 117 5.00 4.90 17.01
CA TYR A 117 5.00 4.21 18.30
C TYR A 117 6.41 3.76 18.68
N CYS A 118 7.12 3.08 17.77
CA CYS A 118 8.46 2.60 18.05
C CYS A 118 9.45 3.74 18.30
N THR A 119 9.35 4.83 17.53
CA THR A 119 10.25 5.98 17.67
C THR A 119 9.94 6.85 18.89
N ASN A 120 8.68 6.94 19.31
CA ASN A 120 8.29 7.66 20.53
C ASN A 120 8.63 6.90 21.82
N HIS A 121 8.46 5.57 21.79
CA HIS A 121 8.63 4.73 22.98
C HIS A 121 9.94 3.93 23.00
N GLN A 122 10.87 4.26 22.09
CA GLN A 122 12.17 3.59 21.94
C GLN A 122 12.06 2.06 21.84
N LYS A 123 11.04 1.57 21.12
CA LYS A 123 10.84 0.13 20.89
C LYS A 123 11.65 -0.34 19.69
N ASN A 124 11.94 -1.65 19.66
CA ASN A 124 12.66 -2.24 18.55
C ASN A 124 11.79 -2.29 17.28
N PHE A 125 11.98 -1.32 16.39
CA PHE A 125 11.23 -1.18 15.16
C PHE A 125 11.25 -2.44 14.26
N TYR A 126 12.38 -3.16 14.21
CA TYR A 126 12.52 -4.36 13.37
C TYR A 126 11.62 -5.50 13.86
N LEU A 127 11.60 -5.74 15.18
CA LEU A 127 10.73 -6.75 15.77
C LEU A 127 9.26 -6.43 15.53
N TYR A 128 8.87 -5.18 15.78
CA TYR A 128 7.49 -4.75 15.59
C TYR A 128 7.08 -4.80 14.11
N THR A 129 7.99 -4.47 13.17
CA THR A 129 7.76 -4.65 11.73
C THR A 129 7.43 -6.11 11.40
N ILE A 130 8.26 -7.06 11.86
CA ILE A 130 8.01 -8.50 11.65
C ILE A 130 6.63 -8.90 12.19
N LEU A 131 6.27 -8.45 13.39
CA LEU A 131 4.99 -8.78 14.00
C LEU A 131 3.81 -8.21 13.19
N LEU A 132 3.86 -6.95 12.79
CA LEU A 132 2.76 -6.34 12.02
C LEU A 132 2.66 -6.93 10.61
N SER A 133 3.80 -7.18 9.94
CA SER A 133 3.82 -7.89 8.66
C SER A 133 3.19 -9.28 8.78
N ALA A 134 3.43 -10.00 9.89
CA ALA A 134 2.78 -11.29 10.14
C ALA A 134 1.26 -11.14 10.32
N VAL A 135 0.80 -10.09 11.01
CA VAL A 135 -0.64 -9.80 11.15
C VAL A 135 -1.28 -9.51 9.80
N PHE A 136 -0.65 -8.71 8.93
CA PHE A 136 -1.21 -8.45 7.60
C PHE A 136 -1.18 -9.69 6.71
N SER A 137 -0.07 -10.41 6.67
CA SER A 137 0.10 -11.51 5.72
C SER A 137 -0.55 -12.83 6.17
N PHE A 138 -0.61 -13.11 7.47
CA PHE A 138 -1.17 -14.35 8.01
C PHE A 138 -2.46 -14.15 8.82
N GLY A 139 -2.90 -12.90 9.02
CA GLY A 139 -4.19 -12.57 9.61
C GLY A 139 -5.15 -11.98 8.57
N LEU A 140 -4.79 -10.83 8.00
CA LEU A 140 -5.66 -10.10 7.07
C LEU A 140 -5.76 -10.77 5.69
N ALA A 141 -4.64 -11.10 5.05
CA ALA A 141 -4.64 -11.66 3.71
C ALA A 141 -5.38 -13.01 3.57
N PRO A 142 -5.32 -13.96 4.54
CA PRO A 142 -6.19 -15.14 4.51
C PRO A 142 -7.68 -14.83 4.54
N LEU A 143 -8.10 -13.80 5.29
CA LEU A 143 -9.49 -13.36 5.32
C LEU A 143 -9.89 -12.78 3.96
N GLU A 144 -9.04 -11.92 3.38
CA GLU A 144 -9.26 -11.40 2.03
C GLU A 144 -9.37 -12.52 1.00
N HIS A 145 -8.51 -13.54 1.06
CA HIS A 145 -8.57 -14.70 0.18
C HIS A 145 -9.85 -15.52 0.40
N HIS A 146 -10.26 -15.75 1.66
CA HIS A 146 -11.48 -16.47 2.00
C HIS A 146 -12.74 -15.79 1.43
N PHE A 147 -12.80 -14.46 1.54
CA PHE A 147 -13.89 -13.65 0.99
C PHE A 147 -13.67 -13.26 -0.49
N LYS A 148 -12.64 -13.81 -1.12
CA LYS A 148 -12.27 -13.61 -2.53
C LYS A 148 -11.89 -12.18 -2.90
N PHE A 149 -11.50 -11.32 -1.95
CA PHE A 149 -10.97 -9.97 -2.22
C PHE A 149 -9.61 -9.98 -2.91
N ILE A 150 -8.82 -11.02 -2.64
CA ILE A 150 -7.57 -11.28 -3.34
C ILE A 150 -7.60 -12.67 -3.95
N ASP A 151 -6.97 -12.79 -5.12
CA ASP A 151 -6.64 -14.05 -5.77
C ASP A 151 -5.13 -14.13 -6.00
N SER A 152 -4.53 -15.22 -5.53
CA SER A 152 -3.10 -15.45 -5.60
C SER A 152 -2.78 -16.45 -6.72
N GLY A 153 -2.15 -15.97 -7.78
CA GLY A 153 -1.76 -16.76 -8.93
C GLY A 153 -0.28 -17.18 -8.90
N LYS A 154 0.09 -18.09 -9.80
CA LYS A 154 1.50 -18.39 -10.15
C LYS A 154 2.41 -18.75 -8.96
N GLY A 155 1.87 -19.42 -7.95
CA GLY A 155 2.64 -19.86 -6.77
C GLY A 155 2.90 -18.74 -5.75
N MET A 156 2.24 -17.60 -5.87
CA MET A 156 2.27 -16.53 -4.87
C MET A 156 1.65 -17.04 -3.56
N SER A 157 2.50 -17.35 -2.59
CA SER A 157 2.08 -17.65 -1.22
C SER A 157 2.00 -16.38 -0.37
N LEU A 158 1.23 -16.46 0.72
CA LEU A 158 1.14 -15.41 1.74
C LEU A 158 2.50 -15.09 2.40
N PHE A 159 3.45 -16.04 2.35
CA PHE A 159 4.81 -15.81 2.81
C PHE A 159 5.56 -14.76 1.95
N TYR A 160 5.26 -14.65 0.65
CA TYR A 160 5.84 -13.59 -0.17
C TYR A 160 5.30 -12.21 0.21
N ILE A 161 3.99 -12.10 0.50
CA ILE A 161 3.38 -10.86 1.01
C ILE A 161 4.08 -10.44 2.31
N PHE A 162 4.36 -11.39 3.19
CA PHE A 162 5.07 -11.15 4.45
C PHE A 162 6.48 -10.59 4.23
N LEU A 163 7.25 -11.16 3.30
CA LEU A 163 8.58 -10.66 2.97
C LEU A 163 8.54 -9.29 2.29
N ILE A 164 7.54 -9.05 1.44
CA ILE A 164 7.34 -7.76 0.77
C ILE A 164 7.04 -6.67 1.80
N ASP A 165 6.12 -6.94 2.74
CA ASP A 165 5.79 -6.00 3.82
C ASP A 165 7.03 -5.61 4.63
N ILE A 166 7.86 -6.59 5.00
CA ILE A 166 9.12 -6.32 5.71
C ILE A 166 10.04 -5.48 4.82
N GLY A 167 10.28 -5.90 3.57
CA GLY A 167 11.19 -5.22 2.66
C GLY A 167 10.81 -3.75 2.44
N ILE A 168 9.55 -3.48 2.12
CA ILE A 168 9.02 -2.13 1.93
C ILE A 168 9.20 -1.29 3.19
N THR A 169 8.81 -1.83 4.34
CA THR A 169 8.82 -1.11 5.61
C THR A 169 10.24 -0.76 6.05
N LEU A 170 11.21 -1.67 5.84
CA LEU A 170 12.61 -1.41 6.15
C LEU A 170 13.23 -0.37 5.22
N VAL A 171 12.92 -0.42 3.92
CA VAL A 171 13.35 0.63 2.98
C VAL A 171 12.78 1.99 3.38
N ALA A 172 11.47 2.06 3.66
CA ALA A 172 10.82 3.29 4.12
C ALA A 172 11.45 3.81 5.42
N TYR A 173 11.78 2.92 6.36
CA TYR A 173 12.44 3.26 7.61
C TYR A 173 13.82 3.88 7.35
N TRP A 174 14.68 3.21 6.58
CA TRP A 174 16.03 3.71 6.33
C TRP A 174 16.03 5.05 5.60
N VAL A 175 15.20 5.21 4.57
CA VAL A 175 15.07 6.50 3.85
C VAL A 175 14.59 7.60 4.79
N THR A 176 13.60 7.33 5.65
CA THR A 176 13.12 8.29 6.64
C THR A 176 14.22 8.67 7.64
N ARG A 177 14.96 7.68 8.17
CA ARG A 177 16.05 7.94 9.12
C ARG A 177 17.20 8.72 8.47
N LEU A 178 17.48 8.50 7.19
CA LEU A 178 18.44 9.30 6.43
C LEU A 178 17.98 10.75 6.30
N LEU A 179 16.71 10.98 5.97
CA LEU A 179 16.13 12.33 5.88
C LEU A 179 16.23 13.08 7.22
N VAL A 180 15.89 12.42 8.33
CA VAL A 180 15.99 12.99 9.68
C VAL A 180 17.44 13.37 10.02
N LYS A 181 18.40 12.50 9.70
CA LYS A 181 19.84 12.79 9.90
C LYS A 181 20.31 13.96 9.05
N ALA A 182 19.91 14.03 7.78
CA ALA A 182 20.25 15.11 6.87
C ALA A 182 19.72 16.47 7.38
N LYS A 183 18.45 16.50 7.82
CA LYS A 183 17.83 17.67 8.46
C LYS A 183 18.66 18.12 9.67
N ALA A 184 19.00 17.21 10.58
CA ALA A 184 19.78 17.54 11.78
C ALA A 184 21.22 18.01 11.47
N ALA A 185 21.84 17.52 10.39
CA ALA A 185 23.14 18.01 9.94
C ALA A 185 23.05 19.43 9.39
N ALA A 186 22.00 19.75 8.63
CA ALA A 186 21.77 21.08 8.08
C ALA A 186 21.61 22.15 9.18
N TYR A 187 20.80 21.89 10.21
CA TYR A 187 20.65 22.82 11.35
C TYR A 187 21.96 23.08 12.09
N ARG A 188 22.75 22.03 12.34
CA ARG A 188 24.07 22.15 12.98
C ARG A 188 25.07 22.97 12.17
N LYS A 189 24.94 22.99 10.83
CA LYS A 189 25.77 23.82 9.97
C LYS A 189 25.40 25.29 10.11
N VAL A 190 24.10 25.62 10.06
CA VAL A 190 23.59 27.00 10.21
C VAL A 190 23.92 27.58 11.59
N GLU A 191 23.84 26.77 12.65
CA GLU A 191 24.20 27.21 14.01
C GLU A 191 25.69 27.55 14.16
N LYS A 192 26.57 26.84 13.44
CA LYS A 192 28.02 27.15 13.42
C LYS A 192 28.38 28.39 12.61
N GLU A 193 27.49 28.83 11.71
CA GLU A 193 27.68 30.00 10.85
C GLU A 193 27.07 31.28 11.45
N ARG A 194 26.38 31.18 12.60
CA ARG A 194 25.86 32.30 13.39
C ARG A 194 26.81 32.65 14.53
#